data_AF-A0A352SXI7-F1
#
_entry.id   AF-A0A352SXI7-F1
#
_cell.length_a   1.000
_cell.length_b   1.000
_cell.length_c   1.000
_cell.angle_alpha   90.00
_cell.angle_beta   90.00
_cell.angle_gamma   90.00
#
_symmetry.space_group_name_H-M   'P 1'
#
loop_
_entity.id
_entity.type
_entity.pdbx_description
1 polymer ?
#
loop_
_entity_poly.entity_id
_entity_poly.type
_entity_poly.pdbx_seq_one_letter_code
_entity_poly.pdbx_strand_id
1 'polypeptide(L)'
;MFGIGTKLYKLEIISCRYEEISNYIMLQLGRGVTVYKTKGGYTNEEKIQIESVCSPNQSIMIQKYIKGIDPAAFVKVLPIISVWGKGNRFIDINMED
;
A
#
# COMPACT_ATOMS: atom_id res chain seq x y z
N MET A 1 5.16 30.44 -4.78
CA MET A 1 5.89 29.16 -4.60
C MET A 1 4.82 28.08 -4.46
N PHE A 2 4.51 27.34 -5.55
CA PHE A 2 3.45 26.32 -5.53
C PHE A 2 3.85 25.17 -4.61
N GLY A 3 2.97 24.83 -3.66
CA GLY A 3 3.23 23.95 -2.53
C GLY A 3 3.65 22.56 -2.94
N ILE A 4 4.77 22.10 -2.37
CA ILE A 4 5.18 20.69 -2.39
C ILE A 4 4.25 19.94 -1.44
N GLY A 5 3.03 19.66 -1.90
CA GLY A 5 2.17 18.68 -1.26
C GLY A 5 2.92 17.33 -1.24
N THR A 6 2.99 16.69 -0.08
CA THR A 6 3.54 15.33 0.00
C THR A 6 2.74 14.42 -0.92
N LYS A 7 3.38 13.89 -1.97
CA LYS A 7 2.76 12.86 -2.81
C LYS A 7 2.62 11.58 -2.01
N LEU A 8 1.41 11.03 -1.95
CA LEU A 8 1.13 9.72 -1.37
C LEU A 8 0.71 8.76 -2.47
N TYR A 9 0.97 7.47 -2.26
CA TYR A 9 0.54 6.42 -3.16
C TYR A 9 -0.22 5.35 -2.39
N LYS A 10 -1.34 4.90 -2.96
CA LYS A 10 -2.01 3.66 -2.59
C LYS A 10 -1.39 2.52 -3.37
N LEU A 11 -1.01 1.47 -2.67
CA LEU A 11 -0.64 0.19 -3.26
C LEU A 11 -1.75 -0.80 -3.00
N GLU A 12 -2.22 -1.47 -4.05
CA GLU A 12 -3.11 -2.62 -3.94
C GLU A 12 -2.37 -3.83 -4.52
N ILE A 13 -2.13 -4.84 -3.69
CA ILE A 13 -1.23 -5.95 -3.97
C ILE A 13 -2.01 -7.26 -3.82
N ILE A 14 -2.09 -8.06 -4.88
CA ILE A 14 -2.61 -9.43 -4.84
C ILE A 14 -1.42 -10.39 -4.97
N SER A 15 -1.23 -11.24 -3.98
CA SER A 15 -0.08 -12.17 -3.92
C SER A 15 -0.40 -13.37 -3.01
N CYS A 16 0.17 -14.53 -3.33
CA CYS A 16 0.13 -15.69 -2.42
C CYS A 16 1.09 -15.54 -1.22
N ARG A 17 2.05 -14.60 -1.29
CA ARG A 17 3.01 -14.26 -0.23
C ARG A 17 2.59 -13.01 0.55
N TYR A 18 1.28 -12.74 0.64
CA TYR A 18 0.75 -11.51 1.22
C TYR A 18 1.22 -11.27 2.66
N GLU A 19 1.43 -12.31 3.46
CA GLU A 19 1.87 -12.20 4.85
C GLU A 19 3.29 -11.64 4.97
N GLU A 20 4.22 -12.14 4.15
CA GLU A 20 5.60 -11.64 4.10
C GLU A 20 5.67 -10.20 3.61
N ILE A 21 4.85 -9.86 2.61
CA ILE A 21 4.75 -8.49 2.10
C ILE A 21 4.16 -7.58 3.18
N SER A 22 3.10 -8.01 3.87
CA SER A 22 2.46 -7.25 4.94
C SER A 22 3.42 -6.99 6.09
N ASN A 23 4.16 -8.02 6.52
CA ASN A 23 5.16 -7.90 7.57
C ASN A 23 6.30 -6.97 7.17
N TYR A 24 6.77 -7.02 5.93
CA TYR A 24 7.76 -6.06 5.43
C TYR A 24 7.24 -4.62 5.51
N ILE A 25 6.02 -4.38 5.04
CA ILE A 25 5.40 -3.03 5.05
C ILE A 25 5.21 -2.52 6.49
N MET A 26 4.72 -3.36 7.40
CA MET A 26 4.45 -2.97 8.78
C MET A 26 5.74 -2.80 9.59
N LEU A 27 6.64 -3.78 9.55
CA LEU A 27 7.80 -3.84 10.45
C LEU A 27 9.00 -3.04 9.93
N GLN A 28 9.23 -3.02 8.60
CA GLN A 28 10.39 -2.33 8.03
C GLN A 28 10.06 -0.91 7.59
N LEU A 29 8.83 -0.66 7.13
CA LEU A 29 8.44 0.65 6.59
C LEU A 29 7.53 1.46 7.53
N GLY A 30 7.03 0.85 8.61
CA GLY A 30 6.16 1.52 9.58
C GLY A 30 4.84 1.99 8.97
N ARG A 31 4.28 1.23 8.02
CA ARG A 31 3.00 1.55 7.36
C ARG A 31 1.95 0.51 7.68
N GLY A 32 0.72 0.96 7.90
CA GLY A 32 -0.43 0.07 8.08
C GLY A 32 -0.75 -0.70 6.80
N VAL A 33 -1.34 -1.87 6.98
CA VAL A 33 -1.81 -2.74 5.89
C VAL A 33 -3.25 -3.14 6.17
N THR A 34 -4.12 -3.01 5.18
CA THR A 34 -5.49 -3.54 5.20
C THR A 34 -5.53 -4.80 4.35
N VAL A 35 -6.21 -5.84 4.82
CA VAL A 35 -6.30 -7.14 4.13
C VAL A 35 -7.74 -7.39 3.68
N TYR A 36 -7.91 -7.78 2.42
CA TYR A 36 -9.18 -8.10 1.79
C TYR A 36 -9.17 -9.55 1.30
N LYS A 37 -10.26 -10.28 1.56
CA LYS A 37 -10.59 -11.48 0.80
C LYS A 37 -11.20 -11.06 -0.52
N THR A 38 -10.61 -11.51 -1.61
CA THR A 38 -11.02 -11.17 -2.98
C THR A 38 -11.25 -12.43 -3.79
N LYS A 39 -11.96 -12.32 -4.91
CA LYS A 39 -12.23 -13.44 -5.81
C LYS A 39 -11.92 -13.02 -7.24
N GLY A 40 -11.21 -13.87 -7.97
CA GLY A 40 -10.97 -13.66 -9.40
C GLY A 40 -12.28 -13.74 -10.17
N GLY A 41 -12.68 -12.67 -10.87
CA GLY A 41 -13.93 -12.66 -11.63
C GLY A 41 -13.97 -13.69 -12.77
N TYR A 42 -12.81 -13.98 -13.37
CA TYR A 42 -12.68 -14.99 -14.42
C TYR A 42 -12.44 -16.40 -13.86
N THR A 43 -11.48 -16.55 -12.94
CA THR A 43 -11.06 -17.87 -12.45
C THR A 43 -11.95 -18.41 -11.32
N ASN A 44 -12.77 -17.55 -10.69
CA ASN A 44 -13.51 -17.84 -9.47
C ASN A 44 -12.64 -18.27 -8.27
N GLU A 45 -11.33 -18.11 -8.33
CA GLU A 45 -10.43 -18.45 -7.23
C GLU A 45 -10.46 -17.38 -6.14
N GLU A 46 -10.44 -17.82 -4.88
CA GLU A 46 -10.21 -16.94 -3.75
C GLU A 46 -8.75 -16.47 -3.72
N LYS A 47 -8.55 -15.18 -3.49
CA LYS A 47 -7.24 -14.53 -3.42
C LYS A 47 -7.22 -13.53 -2.28
N ILE A 48 -6.05 -13.24 -1.75
CA ILE A 48 -5.87 -12.16 -0.77
C ILE A 48 -5.30 -10.94 -1.48
N GLN A 49 -5.98 -9.80 -1.30
CA GLN A 49 -5.46 -8.49 -1.65
C GLN A 49 -5.05 -7.77 -0.36
N ILE A 50 -3.89 -7.15 -0.35
CA ILE A 50 -3.47 -6.24 0.69
C ILE A 50 -3.35 -4.83 0.14
N GLU A 51 -3.61 -3.84 0.98
CA GLU A 51 -3.54 -2.43 0.63
C GLU A 51 -2.69 -1.67 1.64
N SER A 52 -1.88 -0.73 1.17
CA SER A 52 -1.17 0.21 2.04
C SER A 52 -1.02 1.58 1.38
N VAL A 53 -1.04 2.64 2.20
CA VAL A 53 -0.69 3.99 1.77
C VAL A 53 0.73 4.32 2.21
N CYS A 54 1.55 4.76 1.26
CA CYS A 54 2.96 5.00 1.49
C CYS A 54 3.50 6.19 0.69
N SER A 55 4.75 6.56 0.96
CA SER A 55 5.45 7.57 0.16
C SER A 55 5.91 7.00 -1.19
N PRO A 56 6.30 7.86 -2.16
CA PRO A 56 6.80 7.40 -3.46
C PRO A 56 8.05 6.53 -3.34
N ASN A 57 8.93 6.83 -2.37
CA ASN A 57 10.13 6.03 -2.13
C ASN A 57 9.79 4.66 -1.54
N GLN A 58 8.84 4.63 -0.60
CA GLN A 58 8.37 3.38 0.00
C GLN A 58 7.67 2.50 -1.05
N SER A 59 6.92 3.09 -2.00
CA SER A 59 6.28 2.30 -3.06
C SER A 59 7.28 1.60 -3.97
N ILE A 60 8.42 2.23 -4.26
CA ILE A 60 9.52 1.61 -5.01
C ILE A 60 10.17 0.49 -4.18
N MET A 61 10.38 0.69 -2.88
CA MET A 61 10.94 -0.34 -1.99
C MET A 61 10.04 -1.57 -1.92
N ILE A 62 8.71 -1.38 -1.77
CA ILE A 62 7.73 -2.46 -1.73
C ILE A 62 7.73 -3.23 -3.05
N GLN A 63 7.70 -2.55 -4.20
CA GLN A 63 7.76 -3.20 -5.51
C GLN A 63 9.03 -4.03 -5.70
N LYS A 64 10.19 -3.53 -5.26
CA LYS A 64 11.46 -4.28 -5.30
C LYS A 64 11.43 -5.51 -4.40
N TYR A 65 10.88 -5.38 -3.20
CA TYR A 65 10.74 -6.49 -2.27
C TYR A 65 9.83 -7.58 -2.86
N ILE A 66 8.64 -7.21 -3.34
CA ILE A 66 7.68 -8.13 -3.98
C ILE A 66 8.33 -8.86 -5.15
N LYS A 67 9.03 -8.13 -6.04
CA LYS A 67 9.73 -8.74 -7.19
C LYS A 67 10.72 -9.84 -6.78
N GLY A 68 11.32 -9.73 -5.60
CA GLY A 68 12.27 -10.71 -5.08
C GLY A 68 11.62 -11.99 -4.52
N ILE A 69 10.35 -11.93 -4.10
CA ILE A 69 9.68 -13.04 -3.41
C ILE A 69 8.48 -13.63 -4.16
N ASP A 70 7.78 -12.82 -4.96
CA ASP A 70 6.64 -13.25 -5.77
C ASP A 70 6.58 -12.45 -7.09
N PRO A 71 7.27 -12.93 -8.14
CA PRO A 71 7.21 -12.32 -9.46
C PRO A 71 5.83 -12.38 -10.13
N ALA A 72 4.91 -13.22 -9.64
CA ALA A 72 3.54 -13.35 -10.16
C ALA A 72 2.54 -12.43 -9.46
N ALA A 73 2.99 -11.67 -8.45
CA ALA A 73 2.15 -10.71 -7.74
C ALA A 73 1.60 -9.64 -8.68
N PHE A 74 0.33 -9.28 -8.47
CA PHE A 74 -0.33 -8.20 -9.21
C PHE A 74 -0.41 -6.95 -8.33
N VAL A 75 0.27 -5.88 -8.74
CA VAL A 75 0.41 -4.65 -7.95
C VAL A 75 -0.13 -3.45 -8.72
N LYS A 76 -1.11 -2.75 -8.14
CA LYS A 76 -1.59 -1.45 -8.62
C LYS A 76 -0.99 -0.33 -7.77
N VAL A 77 -0.54 0.74 -8.42
CA VAL A 77 0.04 1.92 -7.78
C VAL A 77 -0.81 3.13 -8.17
N LEU A 78 -1.54 3.72 -7.22
CA LEU A 78 -2.45 4.84 -7.46
C LEU A 78 -1.98 6.08 -6.71
N PRO A 79 -1.88 7.25 -7.35
CA PRO A 79 -1.58 8.50 -6.64
C PRO A 79 -2.77 8.88 -5.73
N ILE A 80 -2.46 9.37 -4.53
CA ILE A 80 -3.45 9.92 -3.58
C ILE A 80 -3.16 11.42 -3.39
N ILE A 81 -4.23 12.22 -3.40
CA ILE A 81 -4.18 13.67 -3.13
C ILE A 81 -3.99 13.95 -1.64
N SER A 82 -4.79 13.32 -0.78
CA SER A 82 -4.72 13.50 0.68
C SER A 82 -5.19 12.25 1.42
N VAL A 83 -4.65 12.04 2.62
CA VAL A 83 -5.13 11.03 3.58
C VAL A 83 -5.33 11.70 4.93
N TRP A 84 -6.47 11.40 5.55
CA TRP A 84 -6.89 11.92 6.84
C TRP A 84 -6.83 10.80 7.87
N GLY A 85 -6.18 11.05 8.99
CA GLY A 85 -6.05 10.07 10.08
C GLY A 85 -4.70 10.10 10.77
N LYS A 86 -4.50 9.19 11.72
CA LYS A 86 -3.23 9.08 12.46
C LYS A 86 -2.17 8.41 11.59
N GLY A 87 -1.10 9.13 11.28
CA GLY A 87 0.05 8.55 10.59
C GLY A 87 1.05 9.59 10.10
N ASN A 88 2.29 9.15 9.91
CA ASN A 88 3.35 10.01 9.41
C ASN A 88 3.00 10.52 8.00
N ARG A 89 2.92 11.85 7.85
CA ARG A 89 2.59 12.57 6.60
C ARG A 89 1.11 12.56 6.22
N PHE A 90 0.21 12.15 7.12
CA PHE A 90 -1.24 12.30 6.95
C PHE A 90 -1.71 13.60 7.60
N ILE A 91 -2.86 14.08 7.16
CA ILE A 91 -3.56 15.20 7.81
C ILE A 91 -4.23 14.62 9.05
N ASP A 92 -3.96 15.18 10.24
CA ASP A 92 -4.64 14.74 11.45
C ASP A 92 -6.12 15.09 11.33
N ILE A 93 -6.99 14.09 11.52
CA ILE A 93 -8.44 14.26 11.42
C ILE A 93 -9.01 15.14 12.55
N ASN A 94 -8.24 15.35 13.62
CA ASN A 94 -8.66 16.16 14.77
C ASN A 94 -8.06 17.57 14.77
N MET A 95 -7.33 17.96 13.72
CA MET A 95 -6.93 19.36 13.56
C MET A 95 -8.17 20.18 13.19
N GLU A 96 -8.59 21.07 14.10
CA GLU A 96 -9.50 22.17 13.75
C GLU A 96 -8.77 23.12 12.78
N ASP A 97 -9.48 23.63 11.77
CA ASP A 97 -8.95 24.52 10.72
C ASP A 97 -8.22 25.77 11.27
#